data_AF-A0A7C1XRY9-F1
#
_entry.id   AF-A0A7C1XRY9-F1
#
_cell.length_a   1.000
_cell.length_b   1.000
_cell.length_c   1.000
_cell.angle_alpha   90.00
_cell.angle_beta   90.00
_cell.angle_gamma   90.00
#
_symmetry.space_group_name_H-M   'P 1'
#
loop_
_entity.id
_entity.type
_entity.pdbx_description
1 polymer ?
#
loop_
_entity_poly.entity_id
_entity_poly.type
_entity_poly.pdbx_seq_one_letter_code
_entity_poly.pdbx_strand_id
1 'polypeptide(L)'
;FNMSIILHSILTGDEETLNKSLALQLEFHQKSVIPSEDLWGTDEAYICDEAVALANLAIRHGLNVMVEHDLLPEGLLVQPMGFNGAGLE
;
A
#
# COMPACT_ATOMS: atom_id res chain seq x y z
N PHE A 1 -8.04 7.35 11.15
CA PHE A 1 -8.73 6.11 11.56
C PHE A 1 -8.26 4.91 10.71
N ASN A 2 -8.07 5.06 9.39
CA ASN A 2 -7.58 3.98 8.53
C ASN A 2 -6.16 3.48 8.88
N MET A 3 -5.22 4.37 9.18
CA MET A 3 -3.83 3.95 9.51
C MET A 3 -3.76 2.96 10.68
N SER A 4 -4.53 3.16 11.76
CA SER A 4 -4.55 2.22 12.89
C SER A 4 -5.13 0.86 12.53
N ILE A 5 -6.09 0.80 11.60
CA ILE A 5 -6.67 -0.47 11.11
C ILE A 5 -5.65 -1.20 10.25
N ILE A 6 -4.96 -0.50 9.35
CA ILE A 6 -3.91 -1.07 8.50
C ILE A 6 -2.75 -1.61 9.36
N LEU A 7 -2.30 -0.86 10.36
CA LEU A 7 -1.25 -1.33 11.27
C LEU A 7 -1.70 -2.54 12.10
N HIS A 8 -2.95 -2.53 12.57
CA HIS A 8 -3.51 -3.67 13.30
C HIS A 8 -3.58 -4.92 12.41
N SER A 9 -4.07 -4.79 11.18
CA SER A 9 -4.17 -5.90 10.23
C SER A 9 -2.81 -6.46 9.85
N ILE A 10 -1.77 -5.61 9.75
CA ILE A 10 -0.38 -6.06 9.58
C ILE A 10 0.07 -6.91 10.78
N LEU A 11 -0.22 -6.46 12.00
CA LEU A 11 0.16 -7.19 13.23
C LEU A 11 -0.59 -8.51 13.40
N THR A 12 -1.84 -8.59 12.96
CA THR A 12 -2.68 -9.79 13.07
C THR A 12 -2.60 -10.70 11.86
N GLY A 13 -1.93 -10.29 10.78
CA GLY A 13 -1.86 -11.03 9.52
C GLY A 13 -3.18 -11.09 8.76
N ASP A 14 -4.05 -10.10 8.93
CA ASP A 14 -5.35 -10.02 8.25
C ASP A 14 -5.20 -9.32 6.89
N GLU A 15 -4.94 -10.11 5.85
CA GLU A 15 -4.74 -9.60 4.48
C GLU A 15 -6.01 -8.97 3.88
N GLU A 16 -7.20 -9.45 4.25
CA GLU A 16 -8.46 -8.90 3.72
C GLU A 16 -8.67 -7.48 4.24
N THR A 17 -8.58 -7.31 5.57
CA THR A 17 -8.73 -6.00 6.21
C THR A 17 -7.62 -5.05 5.79
N LEU A 18 -6.38 -5.54 5.62
CA LEU A 18 -5.26 -4.77 5.10
C LEU A 18 -5.59 -4.15 3.74
N ASN A 19 -5.91 -5.00 2.75
CA ASN A 19 -6.11 -4.55 1.38
C ASN A 19 -7.32 -3.63 1.25
N LYS A 20 -8.42 -3.97 1.93
CA LYS A 20 -9.62 -3.12 1.97
C LYS A 20 -9.34 -1.73 2.57
N SER A 21 -8.60 -1.69 3.68
CA SER A 21 -8.31 -0.44 4.37
C SER A 21 -7.29 0.41 3.63
N LEU A 22 -6.32 -0.22 2.95
CA LEU A 22 -5.34 0.45 2.10
C LEU A 22 -6.01 1.08 0.87
N ALA A 23 -6.94 0.37 0.22
CA ALA A 23 -7.74 0.92 -0.89
C ALA A 23 -8.55 2.15 -0.45
N LEU A 24 -9.22 2.08 0.70
CA LEU A 24 -9.97 3.22 1.26
C LEU A 24 -9.06 4.43 1.57
N GLN A 25 -7.82 4.20 2.01
CA GLN A 25 -6.84 5.27 2.24
C GLN A 25 -6.46 5.95 0.92
N LEU A 26 -6.23 5.18 -0.14
CA LEU A 26 -5.87 5.69 -1.46
C LEU A 26 -7.01 6.51 -2.08
N GLU A 27 -8.24 6.01 -2.02
CA GLU A 27 -9.42 6.75 -2.49
C GLU A 27 -9.63 8.05 -1.72
N PHE A 28 -9.45 8.01 -0.39
CA PHE A 28 -9.57 9.20 0.44
C PHE A 28 -8.49 10.23 0.11
N HIS A 29 -7.26 9.79 -0.10
CA HIS A 29 -6.16 10.65 -0.50
C HIS A 29 -6.43 11.30 -1.86
N GLN A 30 -6.89 10.52 -2.85
CA GLN A 30 -7.25 11.01 -4.18
C GLN A 30 -8.30 12.12 -4.10
N LYS A 31 -9.38 11.89 -3.35
CA LYS A 31 -10.48 12.87 -3.17
C LYS A 31 -10.07 14.10 -2.37
N SER A 32 -9.09 13.96 -1.46
CA SER A 32 -8.68 15.07 -0.58
C SER A 32 -7.61 15.96 -1.21
N VAL A 33 -6.76 15.38 -2.06
CA VAL A 33 -5.60 16.07 -2.66
C VAL A 33 -5.91 16.55 -4.07
N ILE A 34 -6.74 15.83 -4.82
CA ILE A 34 -7.08 16.17 -6.20
C ILE A 34 -8.49 16.80 -6.25
N PRO A 35 -8.61 18.12 -6.42
CA PRO A 35 -9.86 18.86 -6.22
C PRO A 35 -10.91 18.64 -7.31
N SER A 36 -10.57 18.01 -8.44
CA SER A 36 -11.50 17.66 -9.51
C SER A 36 -11.28 16.24 -9.99
N GLU A 37 -12.36 15.47 -10.15
CA GLU A 37 -12.33 14.12 -10.72
C GLU A 37 -11.75 14.11 -12.13
N ASP A 38 -11.90 15.20 -12.89
CA ASP A 38 -11.34 15.36 -14.24
C ASP A 38 -9.79 15.35 -14.27
N LEU A 39 -9.15 15.53 -13.11
CA LEU A 39 -7.70 15.51 -12.96
C LEU A 39 -7.18 14.15 -12.46
N TRP A 40 -8.08 13.21 -12.14
CA TRP A 40 -7.70 11.87 -11.70
C TRP A 40 -7.11 11.09 -12.89
N GLY A 41 -5.92 10.51 -12.70
CA GLY A 41 -5.19 9.81 -13.76
C GLY A 41 -4.32 10.69 -14.65
N THR A 42 -4.12 11.97 -14.30
CA THR A 42 -3.12 12.83 -14.95
C THR A 42 -1.74 12.63 -14.33
N ASP A 43 -0.69 12.69 -15.15
CA ASP A 43 0.72 12.43 -14.77
C ASP A 43 1.28 13.41 -13.72
N GLU A 44 0.53 14.46 -13.38
CA GLU A 44 0.93 15.51 -12.45
C GLU A 44 0.80 15.02 -10.99
N ALA A 45 1.68 14.09 -10.63
CA ALA A 45 2.30 13.94 -9.32
C ALA A 45 1.38 13.74 -8.11
N TYR A 46 0.79 12.55 -7.95
CA TYR A 46 0.26 12.16 -6.65
C TYR A 46 0.63 10.71 -6.33
N ILE A 47 1.73 10.54 -5.60
CA ILE A 47 2.03 9.30 -4.89
C ILE A 47 1.47 9.48 -3.48
N CYS A 48 0.75 8.48 -2.98
CA CYS A 48 0.37 8.48 -1.57
C CYS A 48 1.52 7.89 -0.75
N ASP A 49 2.47 8.73 -0.31
CA ASP A 49 3.66 8.31 0.44
C ASP A 49 3.33 7.44 1.66
N GLU A 50 2.23 7.78 2.35
CA GLU A 50 1.73 7.01 3.50
C GLU A 50 1.30 5.60 3.08
N ALA A 51 0.55 5.47 1.98
CA ALA A 51 0.11 4.17 1.48
C ALA A 51 1.30 3.33 0.99
N VAL A 52 2.29 3.95 0.34
CA VAL A 52 3.55 3.29 -0.06
C VAL A 52 4.29 2.74 1.17
N ALA A 53 4.43 3.54 2.22
CA ALA A 53 5.10 3.11 3.45
C ALA A 53 4.37 1.94 4.13
N LEU A 54 3.04 1.98 4.19
CA LEU A 54 2.22 0.93 4.78
C LEU A 54 2.23 -0.36 3.95
N ALA A 55 2.15 -0.25 2.62
CA ALA A 55 2.27 -1.40 1.71
C ALA A 55 3.64 -2.09 1.86
N ASN A 56 4.71 -1.31 1.88
CA ASN A 56 6.07 -1.83 2.07
C ASN A 56 6.27 -2.47 3.44
N LEU A 57 5.64 -1.93 4.49
CA LEU A 57 5.64 -2.55 5.80
C LEU A 57 4.92 -3.91 5.75
N ALA A 58 3.73 -3.99 5.15
CA ALA A 58 2.98 -5.23 5.02
C ALA A 58 3.77 -6.31 4.25
N ILE A 59 4.41 -5.94 3.14
CA ILE A 59 5.23 -6.87 2.35
C ILE A 59 6.43 -7.39 3.17
N ARG A 60 7.08 -6.53 3.97
CA ARG A 60 8.15 -6.95 4.88
C ARG A 60 7.67 -7.87 6.01
N HIS A 61 6.39 -7.80 6.34
CA HIS A 61 5.72 -8.71 7.27
C HIS A 61 5.21 -10.00 6.60
N GLY A 62 5.50 -10.22 5.31
CA GLY A 62 5.12 -11.43 4.59
C GLY A 62 3.65 -11.47 4.15
N LEU A 63 3.00 -10.30 4.09
CA LEU A 63 1.60 -10.18 3.66
C LEU A 63 1.51 -9.76 2.20
N ASN A 64 0.47 -10.26 1.52
CA ASN A 64 0.17 -9.89 0.15
C ASN A 64 -0.56 -8.55 0.07
N VAL A 65 0.03 -7.60 -0.64
CA VAL A 65 -0.63 -6.35 -1.05
C VAL A 65 -1.14 -6.53 -2.48
N MET A 66 -2.45 -6.52 -2.64
CA MET A 66 -3.18 -6.76 -3.89
C MET A 66 -3.90 -5.51 -4.40
N VAL A 67 -3.71 -4.36 -3.75
CA VAL A 67 -4.37 -3.11 -4.15
C VAL A 67 -3.67 -2.55 -5.38
N GLU A 68 -4.40 -2.47 -6.49
CA GLU A 68 -3.99 -1.76 -7.70
C GLU A 68 -4.57 -0.34 -7.68
N HIS A 69 -3.71 0.67 -7.71
CA HIS A 69 -4.14 2.08 -7.71
C HIS A 69 -3.02 2.98 -8.25
N ASP A 70 -3.35 3.99 -9.04
CA ASP A 70 -2.36 4.89 -9.68
C ASP A 70 -1.48 5.64 -8.65
N LEU A 71 -2.07 5.93 -7.48
CA LEU A 71 -1.38 6.58 -6.35
C LEU A 71 -0.47 5.62 -5.55
N LEU A 72 -0.44 4.32 -5.89
CA LEU A 72 0.41 3.28 -5.31
C LEU A 72 1.13 2.51 -6.43
N PRO A 73 2.09 3.15 -7.13
CA PRO A 73 2.76 2.51 -8.25
C PRO A 73 3.63 1.34 -7.80
N GLU A 74 3.53 0.21 -8.51
CA GLU A 74 4.27 -1.02 -8.21
C GLU A 74 5.79 -0.81 -8.15
N GLY A 75 6.33 0.12 -8.95
CA GLY A 75 7.75 0.46 -8.96
C GLY A 75 8.29 1.04 -7.64
N LEU A 76 7.42 1.43 -6.70
CA LEU A 76 7.78 1.89 -5.35
C LEU A 76 7.59 0.81 -4.28
N LEU A 77 7.09 -0.36 -4.65
CA LEU A 77 6.89 -1.49 -3.74
C LEU A 77 8.17 -2.32 -3.62
N VAL A 78 8.52 -2.69 -2.40
CA VAL A 78 9.62 -3.62 -2.14
C VAL A 78 9.24 -5.00 -2.65
N GLN A 79 10.21 -5.76 -3.13
CA GLN A 79 9.95 -7.14 -3.46
C GLN A 79 9.67 -7.93 -2.17
N PRO A 80 8.71 -8.87 -2.18
CA PRO A 80 8.55 -9.82 -1.10
C PRO A 80 9.90 -10.48 -0.85
N MET A 81 10.39 -10.46 0.39
CA MET A 81 11.62 -11.21 0.69
C MET A 81 11.31 -12.69 0.43
N GLY A 82 11.78 -13.21 -0.69
CA GLY A 82 12.03 -14.63 -0.80
C GLY A 82 12.96 -14.99 0.33
N PHE A 83 12.56 -15.93 1.20
CA PHE A 83 13.49 -16.63 2.06
C PHE A 83 14.55 -17.26 1.14
N ASN A 84 15.65 -16.55 0.88
CA ASN A 84 16.87 -17.16 0.40
C ASN A 84 17.39 -17.97 1.59
N GLY A 85 16.94 -19.21 1.67
CA GLY A 85 17.64 -20.28 2.37
C GLY A 85 18.95 -20.61 1.66
N ALA A 86 19.83 -19.62 1.50
CA ALA A 86 21.26 -19.85 1.36
C ALA A 86 21.80 -19.70 2.79
N GLY A 87 21.87 -20.77 3.57
CA GLY A 87 22.80 -21.85 3.28
C GLY A 87 24.17 -21.37 3.73
N LEU A 88 24.52 -21.69 4.97
CA LEU A 88 25.90 -21.65 5.44
C LEU A 88 26.70 -22.60 4.56
N GLU A 89 27.53 -22.07 3.65
CA GLU A 89 28.79 -22.68 3.19
C GLU A 89 29.82 -21.57 2.92
#